data_AF-A0A4S3PY36-F1
#
_entry.id   AF-A0A4S3PY36-F1
#
_cell.length_a   1.000
_cell.length_b   1.000
_cell.length_c   1.000
_cell.angle_alpha   90.00
_cell.angle_beta   90.00
_cell.angle_gamma   90.00
#
_symmetry.space_group_name_H-M   'P 1'
#
loop_
_entity.id
_entity.type
_entity.pdbx_description
1 polymer ?
#
loop_
_entity_poly.entity_id
_entity_poly.type
_entity_poly.pdbx_seq_one_letter_code
_entity_poly.pdbx_strand_id
1 'polypeptide(L)'
;MKRRSNMFRNPDGKYKQAYSNKSCFSNILFCEECGHPIVRRRLTSERNGEKFLYTAWQCRTRVHPKKYNVNCKAKFVWESALERDFMTLLYELKEGKEELIQEAHKVIEEYDLSSAEKARKLNLEAQIEQINERVSELAEQSNSTVASVYEASINHLYYEQELLQSEYDELSNKQQESKHMERHLETLLTFLYEFDESEFNEDIFRQVIQQGTINQDQKVTLEFKCGITRTFVALRQK
;
A
#
# COMPACT_ATOMS: atom_id res chain seq x y z
N MET A 1 1.21 6.73 -12.21
CA MET A 1 1.69 5.92 -11.06
C MET A 1 2.63 6.60 -10.05
N LYS A 2 3.49 7.58 -10.39
CA LYS A 2 4.42 8.20 -9.40
C LYS A 2 3.78 9.18 -8.38
N ARG A 3 2.57 9.69 -8.64
CA ARG A 3 1.89 10.67 -7.76
C ARG A 3 1.27 10.04 -6.50
N ARG A 4 0.59 8.88 -6.60
CA ARG A 4 -0.10 8.24 -5.46
C ARG A 4 0.86 7.72 -4.38
N SER A 5 1.99 7.11 -4.77
CA SER A 5 3.04 6.67 -3.84
C SER A 5 3.66 7.82 -3.03
N ASN A 6 3.76 9.02 -3.62
CA ASN A 6 4.30 10.19 -2.94
C ASN A 6 3.32 10.83 -1.94
N MET A 7 2.00 10.74 -2.16
CA MET A 7 1.00 11.33 -1.27
C MET A 7 0.92 10.62 0.08
N PHE A 8 0.99 9.29 0.10
CA PHE A 8 0.99 8.53 1.37
C PHE A 8 2.33 8.62 2.12
N ARG A 9 3.45 8.74 1.40
CA ARG A 9 4.80 8.68 2.00
C ARG A 9 5.36 10.06 2.40
N ASN A 10 4.79 11.16 1.89
CA ASN A 10 5.27 12.53 2.14
C ASN A 10 4.27 13.62 1.68
N PRO A 11 3.14 13.84 2.38
CA PRO A 11 2.09 14.77 1.94
C PRO A 11 2.59 16.22 1.77
N ASP A 12 3.62 16.63 2.53
CA ASP A 12 4.16 18.00 2.48
C ASP A 12 5.31 18.20 1.46
N GLY A 13 5.76 17.15 0.76
CA GLY A 13 6.86 17.26 -0.23
C GLY A 13 8.21 17.75 0.33
N LYS A 14 8.34 17.98 1.64
CA LYS A 14 9.45 18.71 2.27
C LYS A 14 10.73 17.89 2.46
N TYR A 15 10.65 16.57 2.31
CA TYR A 15 11.76 15.67 2.62
C TYR A 15 12.14 14.83 1.40
N LYS A 16 13.21 15.22 0.69
CA LYS A 16 13.91 14.30 -0.22
C LYS A 16 14.38 13.09 0.58
N GLN A 17 13.74 11.97 0.33
CA GLN A 17 13.90 10.71 1.04
C GLN A 17 15.09 9.94 0.44
N ALA A 18 16.32 10.34 0.80
CA ALA A 18 17.52 9.57 0.48
C ALA A 18 17.61 8.36 1.42
N TYR A 19 16.79 7.34 1.16
CA TYR A 19 16.92 6.06 1.84
C TYR A 19 17.86 5.18 1.06
N SER A 20 18.83 4.58 1.75
CA SER A 20 19.38 3.33 1.25
C SER A 20 18.29 2.27 1.40
N ASN A 21 17.71 1.77 0.30
CA ASN A 21 16.81 0.59 0.25
C ASN A 21 17.56 -0.72 0.61
N LYS A 22 18.49 -0.65 1.58
CA LYS A 22 19.40 -1.75 1.92
C LYS A 22 18.77 -2.81 2.81
N SER A 23 17.66 -2.51 3.49
CA SER A 23 16.95 -3.45 4.35
C SER A 23 15.46 -3.43 4.03
N CYS A 24 14.86 -4.62 3.98
CA CYS A 24 13.45 -4.86 3.64
C CYS A 24 12.44 -4.05 4.45
N PHE A 25 12.69 -3.75 5.73
CA PHE A 25 11.75 -3.01 6.57
C PHE A 25 11.75 -1.48 6.31
N SER A 26 12.76 -0.97 5.60
CA SER A 26 12.89 0.45 5.31
C SER A 26 11.74 0.91 4.41
N ASN A 27 11.08 2.02 4.77
CA ASN A 27 9.94 2.58 4.03
C ASN A 27 8.68 1.71 4.00
N ILE A 28 8.64 0.64 4.80
CA ILE A 28 7.46 -0.20 5.00
C ILE A 28 6.90 0.02 6.41
N LEU A 29 7.75 0.20 7.42
CA LEU A 29 7.33 0.37 8.81
C LEU A 29 7.19 1.85 9.21
N PHE A 30 6.07 2.19 9.86
CA PHE A 30 5.72 3.52 10.35
C PHE A 30 5.39 3.52 11.84
N CYS A 31 5.54 4.66 12.49
CA CYS A 31 5.15 4.82 13.89
C CYS A 31 3.64 5.06 13.97
N GLU A 32 2.91 4.25 14.73
CA GLU A 32 1.46 4.43 14.94
C GLU A 32 1.15 5.77 15.64
N GLU A 33 2.00 6.19 16.57
CA GLU A 33 1.78 7.41 17.37
C GLU A 33 1.95 8.71 16.59
N CYS A 34 2.96 8.80 15.72
CA CYS A 34 3.27 10.06 15.03
C CYS A 34 3.29 9.96 13.50
N GLY A 35 2.94 8.80 12.92
CA GLY A 35 2.89 8.56 11.48
C GLY A 35 4.23 8.61 10.74
N HIS A 36 5.34 8.91 11.43
CA HIS A 36 6.64 9.05 10.80
C HIS A 36 7.29 7.68 10.55
N PRO A 37 8.16 7.56 9.53
CA PRO A 37 8.85 6.30 9.23
C PRO A 37 9.71 5.80 10.40
N ILE A 38 9.74 4.48 10.56
CA ILE A 38 10.70 3.80 11.42
C ILE A 38 12.03 3.67 10.68
N VAL A 39 13.14 3.97 11.35
CA VAL A 39 14.49 3.96 10.77
C VAL A 39 15.38 2.95 11.46
N ARG A 40 16.20 2.27 10.66
CA ARG A 40 17.22 1.33 11.10
C ARG A 40 18.38 2.06 11.79
N ARG A 41 18.80 1.56 12.96
CA ARG A 41 19.92 2.08 13.75
C ARG A 41 20.78 0.93 14.25
N ARG A 42 22.10 1.03 14.05
CA ARG A 42 23.07 0.17 14.73
C ARG A 42 23.42 0.81 16.06
N LEU A 43 23.18 0.09 17.15
CA LEU A 43 23.36 0.55 18.52
C LEU A 43 24.36 -0.37 19.24
N THR A 44 24.97 0.17 20.29
CA THR A 44 25.86 -0.57 21.19
C THR A 44 25.20 -0.63 22.55
N SER A 45 25.22 -1.80 23.19
CA SER A 45 24.83 -1.97 24.58
C SER A 45 25.90 -2.80 25.29
N GLU A 46 25.87 -2.81 26.61
CA GLU A 46 26.77 -3.60 27.45
C GLU A 46 25.96 -4.62 28.26
N ARG A 47 26.43 -5.87 28.34
CA ARG A 47 25.89 -6.91 29.22
C ARG A 47 27.08 -7.59 29.90
N ASN A 48 27.08 -7.64 31.23
CA ASN A 48 28.15 -8.26 32.02
C ASN A 48 29.57 -7.71 31.72
N GLY A 49 29.70 -6.42 31.41
CA GLY A 49 30.99 -5.78 31.08
C GLY A 49 31.43 -5.95 29.62
N GLU A 50 30.72 -6.74 28.83
CA GLU A 50 31.00 -6.92 27.41
C GLU A 50 30.07 -6.07 26.54
N LYS A 51 30.67 -5.26 25.66
CA LYS A 51 29.94 -4.46 24.69
C LYS A 51 29.52 -5.34 23.52
N PHE A 52 28.23 -5.32 23.19
CA PHE A 52 27.70 -5.97 22.01
C PHE A 52 26.97 -4.97 21.11
N LEU A 53 27.09 -5.19 19.81
CA LEU A 53 26.42 -4.40 18.77
C LEU A 53 25.12 -5.08 18.38
N TYR A 54 24.05 -4.32 18.22
CA TYR A 54 22.77 -4.83 17.75
C TYR A 54 22.09 -3.82 16.82
N THR A 55 21.17 -4.30 16.00
CA THR A 55 20.35 -3.44 15.15
C THR A 55 18.96 -3.29 15.73
N ALA A 56 18.49 -2.05 15.76
CA ALA A 56 17.16 -1.69 16.21
C ALA A 56 16.47 -0.75 15.22
N TRP A 57 15.15 -0.82 15.22
CA TRP A 57 14.23 -0.01 14.45
C TRP A 57 13.56 0.99 15.39
N GLN A 58 13.74 2.28 15.11
CA GLN A 58 13.29 3.37 15.99
C GLN A 58 12.48 4.40 15.21
N CYS A 59 11.49 5.02 15.85
CA CYS A 59 10.78 6.13 15.23
C CYS A 59 11.74 7.29 14.92
N ARG A 60 11.68 7.80 13.69
CA ARG A 60 12.54 8.90 13.21
C ARG A 60 12.51 10.14 14.09
N THR A 61 11.34 10.50 14.60
CA THR A 61 11.17 11.70 15.44
C THR A 61 11.95 11.55 16.75
N ARG A 62 12.02 10.35 17.32
CA ARG A 62 12.86 10.04 18.50
C ARG A 62 14.35 10.03 18.18
N VAL A 63 14.74 9.64 16.97
CA VAL A 63 16.14 9.68 16.53
C VAL A 63 16.61 11.13 16.30
N HIS A 64 15.73 12.01 15.83
CA HIS A 64 16.05 13.40 15.53
C HIS A 64 15.08 14.39 16.20
N PRO A 65 15.01 14.45 17.54
CA PRO A 65 14.01 15.25 18.26
C PRO A 65 14.16 16.75 17.99
N LYS A 66 15.37 17.24 17.71
CA LYS A 66 15.61 18.65 17.35
C LYS A 66 15.03 19.05 15.99
N LYS A 67 14.80 18.07 15.09
CA LYS A 67 14.28 18.30 13.74
C LYS A 67 12.75 18.19 13.68
N TYR A 68 12.18 17.34 14.54
CA TYR A 68 10.77 17.04 14.57
C TYR A 68 10.22 17.53 15.91
N ASN A 69 9.43 18.60 15.89
CA ASN A 69 8.81 19.18 17.09
C ASN A 69 7.62 18.34 17.58
N VAL A 70 7.85 17.03 17.74
CA VAL A 70 6.84 16.02 18.08
C VAL A 70 7.39 15.16 19.21
N ASN A 71 6.67 15.11 20.34
CA ASN A 71 7.04 14.29 21.49
C ASN A 71 6.51 12.85 21.35
N CYS A 72 7.16 12.06 20.49
CA CYS A 72 6.82 10.66 20.26
C CYS A 72 7.42 9.76 21.36
N LYS A 73 6.61 8.87 21.94
CA LYS A 73 7.00 7.91 22.99
C LYS A 73 7.19 6.48 22.48
N ALA A 74 7.04 6.23 21.18
CA ALA A 74 7.25 4.92 20.56
C ALA A 74 8.56 4.23 20.99
N LYS A 75 8.47 2.96 21.40
CA LYS A 75 9.64 2.17 21.78
C LYS A 75 10.37 1.66 20.53
N PHE A 76 11.65 1.34 20.68
CA PHE A 76 12.40 0.70 19.62
C PHE A 76 12.14 -0.81 19.61
N VAL A 77 12.31 -1.42 18.45
CA VAL A 77 12.17 -2.87 18.24
C VAL A 77 13.47 -3.42 17.69
N TRP A 78 13.84 -4.65 18.07
CA TRP A 78 15.05 -5.31 17.59
C TRP A 78 14.82 -5.86 16.19
N GLU A 79 15.79 -5.74 15.29
CA GLU A 79 15.69 -6.31 13.93
C GLU A 79 15.46 -7.83 13.99
N SER A 80 16.23 -8.54 14.83
CA SER A 80 16.06 -9.97 15.03
C SER A 80 14.71 -10.37 15.64
N ALA A 81 14.08 -9.50 16.42
CA ALA A 81 12.74 -9.77 16.93
C ALA A 81 11.70 -9.62 15.81
N LEU A 82 11.81 -8.58 14.97
CA LEU A 82 10.93 -8.41 13.81
C LEU A 82 11.02 -9.60 12.86
N GLU A 83 12.24 -10.02 12.52
CA GLU A 83 12.48 -11.14 11.60
C GLU A 83 11.88 -12.44 12.15
N ARG A 84 12.20 -12.80 13.39
CA ARG A 84 11.67 -14.00 14.04
C ARG A 84 10.15 -13.98 14.14
N ASP A 85 9.58 -12.92 14.72
CA ASP A 85 8.16 -12.88 15.02
C ASP A 85 7.32 -12.77 13.73
N PHE A 86 7.88 -12.21 12.65
CA PHE A 86 7.31 -12.31 11.30
C PHE A 86 7.36 -13.74 10.74
N MET A 87 8.44 -14.48 10.94
CA MET A 87 8.53 -15.88 10.51
C MET A 87 7.53 -16.75 11.27
N THR A 88 7.37 -16.55 12.58
CA THR A 88 6.33 -17.21 13.38
C THR A 88 4.94 -16.87 12.85
N LEU A 89 4.68 -15.60 12.51
CA LEU A 89 3.41 -15.21 11.90
C LEU A 89 3.17 -15.95 10.56
N LEU A 90 4.18 -16.08 9.70
CA LEU A 90 4.05 -16.82 8.44
C LEU A 90 3.74 -18.30 8.68
N TYR A 91 4.34 -18.90 9.71
CA TYR A 91 4.03 -20.27 10.10
C TYR A 91 2.58 -20.43 10.55
N GLU A 92 2.09 -19.54 11.43
CA GLU A 92 0.69 -19.53 11.87
C GLU A 92 -0.28 -19.37 10.68
N LEU A 93 0.07 -18.51 9.71
CA LEU A 93 -0.70 -18.35 8.47
C LEU A 93 -0.69 -19.59 7.58
N LYS A 94 0.40 -20.36 7.59
CA LYS A 94 0.52 -21.62 6.86
C LYS A 94 -0.34 -22.71 7.50
N GLU A 95 -0.39 -22.78 8.82
CA GLU A 95 -1.26 -23.71 9.55
C GLU A 95 -2.74 -23.37 9.39
N GLY A 96 -3.09 -22.07 9.41
CA GLY A 96 -4.45 -21.56 9.22
C GLY A 96 -4.79 -21.18 7.77
N LYS A 97 -4.28 -21.92 6.78
CA LYS A 97 -4.39 -21.54 5.36
C LYS A 97 -5.84 -21.42 4.88
N GLU A 98 -6.73 -22.33 5.27
CA GLU A 98 -8.13 -22.30 4.86
C GLU A 98 -8.85 -21.04 5.38
N GLU A 99 -8.60 -20.68 6.64
CA GLU A 99 -9.15 -19.47 7.26
C GLU A 99 -8.59 -18.21 6.60
N LEU A 100 -7.27 -18.18 6.34
CA LEU A 100 -6.59 -17.10 5.61
C LEU A 100 -7.24 -16.87 4.23
N ILE A 101 -7.49 -17.93 3.47
CA ILE A 101 -8.09 -17.85 2.13
C ILE A 101 -9.51 -17.26 2.23
N GLN A 102 -10.32 -17.74 3.17
CA GLN A 102 -11.68 -17.24 3.36
C GLN A 102 -11.70 -15.77 3.78
N GLU A 103 -10.84 -15.36 4.71
CA GLU A 103 -10.71 -13.97 5.13
C GLU A 103 -10.26 -13.07 3.97
N ALA A 104 -9.26 -13.52 3.19
CA ALA A 104 -8.75 -12.75 2.06
C ALA A 104 -9.84 -12.52 1.01
N HIS A 105 -10.56 -13.59 0.63
CA HIS A 105 -11.63 -13.47 -0.36
C HIS A 105 -12.75 -12.53 0.09
N LYS A 106 -13.13 -12.56 1.37
CA LYS A 106 -14.12 -11.60 1.90
C LYS A 106 -13.65 -10.15 1.74
N VAL A 107 -12.41 -9.86 2.12
CA VAL A 107 -11.85 -8.50 1.99
C VAL A 107 -11.75 -8.08 0.52
N ILE A 108 -11.36 -9.00 -0.37
CA ILE A 108 -11.27 -8.75 -1.82
C ILE A 108 -12.64 -8.49 -2.44
N GLU A 109 -13.65 -9.28 -2.06
CA GLU A 109 -15.04 -9.11 -2.52
C GLU A 109 -15.65 -7.80 -2.03
N GLU A 110 -15.37 -7.41 -0.78
CA GLU A 110 -15.77 -6.10 -0.23
C GLU A 110 -15.13 -4.93 -0.99
N TYR A 111 -13.90 -5.11 -1.47
CA TYR A 111 -13.17 -4.09 -2.24
C TYR A 111 -13.54 -4.10 -3.74
N ASP A 112 -14.07 -5.19 -4.28
CA ASP A 112 -14.49 -5.28 -5.68
C ASP A 112 -15.72 -4.38 -5.97
N LEU A 113 -16.03 -4.21 -7.24
CA LEU A 113 -17.23 -3.53 -7.67
C LEU A 113 -18.47 -4.34 -7.28
N SER A 114 -19.39 -3.67 -6.60
CA SER A 114 -20.76 -4.15 -6.40
C SER A 114 -21.47 -4.36 -7.75
N SER A 115 -22.56 -5.13 -7.75
CA SER A 115 -23.36 -5.34 -8.96
C SER A 115 -23.86 -4.03 -9.58
N ALA A 116 -24.24 -3.06 -8.74
CA ALA A 116 -24.65 -1.73 -9.17
C ALA A 116 -23.49 -0.94 -9.80
N GLU A 117 -22.30 -0.96 -9.20
CA GLU A 117 -21.11 -0.31 -9.75
C GLU A 117 -20.64 -0.96 -11.06
N LYS A 118 -20.74 -2.30 -11.18
CA LYS A 118 -20.47 -3.02 -12.43
C LYS A 118 -21.43 -2.57 -13.54
N ALA A 119 -22.74 -2.46 -13.23
CA ALA A 119 -23.72 -1.94 -14.18
C ALA A 119 -23.48 -0.47 -14.53
N ARG A 120 -23.12 0.36 -13.54
CA ARG A 120 -22.76 1.77 -13.77
C ARG A 120 -21.55 1.90 -14.67
N LYS A 121 -20.50 1.10 -14.47
CA LYS A 121 -19.31 1.09 -15.32
C LYS A 121 -19.64 0.78 -16.78
N LEU A 122 -20.47 -0.24 -17.03
CA LEU A 122 -20.93 -0.56 -18.40
C LEU A 122 -21.76 0.57 -19.01
N ASN A 123 -22.60 1.23 -18.21
CA ASN A 123 -23.41 2.35 -18.66
C ASN A 123 -22.55 3.60 -18.96
N LEU A 124 -21.48 3.85 -18.20
CA LEU A 124 -20.51 4.91 -18.47
C LEU A 124 -19.75 4.64 -19.77
N GLU A 125 -19.32 3.40 -20.00
CA GLU A 125 -18.65 2.99 -21.25
C GLU A 125 -19.53 3.27 -22.48
N ALA A 126 -20.81 2.89 -22.42
CA ALA A 126 -21.78 3.18 -23.48
C ALA A 126 -22.04 4.68 -23.68
N GLN A 127 -22.10 5.48 -22.60
CA GLN A 127 -22.26 6.94 -22.71
C GLN A 127 -21.03 7.61 -23.33
N ILE A 128 -19.83 7.19 -22.94
CA ILE A 128 -18.57 7.69 -23.51
C ILE A 128 -18.49 7.35 -25.01
N GLU A 129 -18.90 6.15 -25.40
CA GLU A 129 -18.98 5.74 -26.81
C GLU A 129 -19.97 6.60 -27.61
N GLN A 130 -21.17 6.83 -27.09
CA GLN A 130 -22.17 7.71 -27.73
C GLN A 130 -21.67 9.15 -27.89
N ILE A 131 -20.96 9.69 -26.90
CA ILE A 131 -20.35 11.03 -27.01
C ILE A 131 -19.27 11.03 -28.10
N ASN A 132 -18.44 9.99 -28.20
CA ASN A 132 -17.42 9.88 -29.24
C ASN A 132 -18.03 9.84 -30.65
N GLU A 133 -19.10 9.06 -30.85
CA GLU A 133 -19.84 9.03 -32.11
C GLU A 133 -20.37 10.42 -32.47
N ARG A 134 -21.01 11.09 -31.51
CA ARG A 134 -21.58 12.42 -31.72
C ARG A 134 -20.52 13.49 -32.01
N VAL A 135 -19.37 13.43 -31.35
CA VAL A 135 -18.22 14.31 -31.64
C VAL A 135 -17.72 14.06 -33.06
N SER A 136 -17.62 12.81 -33.51
CA SER A 136 -17.22 12.47 -34.88
C SER A 136 -18.19 13.03 -35.92
N GLU A 137 -19.49 12.85 -35.71
CA GLU A 137 -20.54 13.38 -36.60
C GLU A 137 -20.49 14.91 -36.69
N LEU A 138 -20.36 15.61 -35.56
CA LEU A 138 -20.26 17.07 -35.54
C LEU A 138 -18.95 17.56 -36.17
N ALA A 139 -17.85 16.85 -35.99
CA ALA A 139 -16.58 17.17 -36.64
C ALA A 139 -16.67 17.06 -38.17
N GLU A 140 -17.31 16.01 -38.68
CA GLU A 140 -17.57 15.84 -40.12
C GLU A 140 -18.44 16.97 -40.70
N GLN A 141 -19.49 17.38 -39.97
CA GLN A 141 -20.40 18.47 -40.36
C GLN A 141 -19.77 19.87 -40.27
N SER A 142 -18.77 20.04 -39.39
CA SER A 142 -18.07 21.32 -39.17
C SER A 142 -17.21 21.78 -40.36
N ASN A 143 -16.96 20.91 -41.35
CA ASN A 143 -16.36 21.25 -42.64
C ASN A 143 -17.28 22.12 -43.54
N SER A 144 -18.49 22.47 -43.07
CA SER A 144 -19.43 23.40 -43.71
C SER A 144 -19.44 24.78 -43.01
N THR A 145 -20.07 25.78 -43.63
CA THR A 145 -19.95 27.24 -43.38
C THR A 145 -20.30 27.79 -41.97
N VAL A 146 -20.52 26.96 -40.94
CA VAL A 146 -20.96 27.38 -39.58
C VAL A 146 -20.02 26.87 -38.46
N ALA A 147 -18.71 26.96 -38.66
CA ALA A 147 -17.69 26.35 -37.78
C ALA A 147 -17.77 26.73 -36.28
N SER A 148 -18.16 27.97 -35.93
CA SER A 148 -18.11 28.46 -34.53
C SER A 148 -19.19 27.88 -33.61
N VAL A 149 -20.36 27.49 -34.14
CA VAL A 149 -21.44 26.88 -33.35
C VAL A 149 -21.14 25.40 -33.07
N TYR A 150 -20.52 24.71 -34.03
CA TYR A 150 -20.05 23.34 -33.87
C TYR A 150 -18.91 23.26 -32.85
N GLU A 151 -17.98 24.22 -32.85
CA GLU A 151 -16.87 24.27 -31.89
C GLU A 151 -17.34 24.36 -30.43
N ALA A 152 -18.30 25.23 -30.12
CA ALA A 152 -18.86 25.33 -28.77
C ALA A 152 -19.59 24.03 -28.33
N SER A 153 -20.29 23.38 -29.26
CA SER A 153 -21.02 22.13 -29.01
C SER A 153 -20.07 20.95 -28.78
N ILE A 154 -19.00 20.86 -29.58
CA ILE A 154 -17.93 19.85 -29.42
C ILE A 154 -17.20 20.04 -28.09
N ASN A 155 -16.87 21.29 -27.73
CA ASN A 155 -16.24 21.58 -26.44
C ASN A 155 -17.12 21.16 -25.25
N HIS A 156 -18.45 21.37 -25.33
CA HIS A 156 -19.37 20.90 -24.29
C HIS A 156 -19.36 19.37 -24.14
N LEU A 157 -19.38 18.64 -25.26
CA LEU A 157 -19.31 17.18 -25.28
C LEU A 157 -17.98 16.66 -24.68
N TYR A 158 -16.86 17.35 -24.93
CA TYR A 158 -15.59 16.99 -24.29
C TYR A 158 -15.60 17.18 -22.78
N TYR A 159 -16.21 18.24 -22.26
CA TYR A 159 -16.35 18.42 -20.81
C TYR A 159 -17.22 17.33 -20.17
N GLU A 160 -18.32 16.95 -20.83
CA GLU A 160 -19.18 15.85 -20.36
C GLU A 160 -18.41 14.53 -20.38
N GLN A 161 -17.68 14.25 -21.46
CA GLN A 161 -16.82 13.08 -21.57
C GLN A 161 -15.75 13.04 -20.46
N GLU A 162 -15.09 14.15 -20.14
CA GLU A 162 -14.07 14.20 -19.09
C GLU A 162 -14.65 13.80 -17.73
N LEU A 163 -15.86 14.27 -17.40
CA LEU A 163 -16.53 13.91 -16.15
C LEU A 163 -16.87 12.41 -16.10
N LEU A 164 -17.45 11.88 -17.18
CA LEU A 164 -17.80 10.46 -17.29
C LEU A 164 -16.55 9.56 -17.28
N GLN A 165 -15.48 10.00 -17.94
CA GLN A 165 -14.20 9.30 -17.97
C GLN A 165 -13.56 9.25 -16.59
N SER A 166 -13.65 10.33 -15.81
CA SER A 166 -13.17 10.35 -14.42
C SER A 166 -13.88 9.31 -13.56
N GLU A 167 -15.21 9.23 -13.64
CA GLU A 167 -15.99 8.23 -12.90
C GLU A 167 -15.66 6.80 -13.38
N TYR A 168 -15.53 6.60 -14.69
CA TYR A 168 -15.14 5.31 -15.27
C TYR A 168 -13.77 4.87 -14.78
N ASP A 169 -12.78 5.77 -14.77
CA ASP A 169 -11.43 5.52 -14.32
C ASP A 169 -11.39 5.17 -12.83
N GLU A 170 -12.20 5.82 -12.00
CA GLU A 170 -12.34 5.48 -10.58
C GLU A 170 -12.83 4.04 -10.38
N LEU A 171 -13.93 3.67 -11.04
CA LEU A 171 -14.47 2.29 -10.99
C LEU A 171 -13.49 1.28 -11.58
N SER A 172 -12.80 1.64 -12.65
CA SER A 172 -11.80 0.78 -13.29
C SER A 172 -10.58 0.56 -12.39
N ASN A 173 -10.11 1.61 -11.72
CA ASN A 173 -9.02 1.51 -10.75
C ASN A 173 -9.41 0.62 -9.57
N LYS A 174 -10.61 0.78 -8.99
CA LYS A 174 -11.10 -0.06 -7.90
C LYS A 174 -11.13 -1.54 -8.30
N GLN A 175 -11.68 -1.85 -9.48
CA GLN A 175 -11.70 -3.22 -10.02
C GLN A 175 -10.29 -3.77 -10.25
N GLN A 176 -9.38 -2.93 -10.75
CA GLN A 176 -7.99 -3.33 -10.98
C GLN A 176 -7.27 -3.63 -9.66
N GLU A 177 -7.51 -2.82 -8.63
CA GLU A 177 -6.96 -3.01 -7.29
C GLU A 177 -7.44 -4.32 -6.66
N SER A 178 -8.73 -4.65 -6.75
CA SER A 178 -9.25 -5.95 -6.29
C SER A 178 -8.54 -7.14 -6.99
N LYS A 179 -8.37 -7.07 -8.32
CA LYS A 179 -7.59 -8.09 -9.06
C LYS A 179 -6.12 -8.16 -8.66
N HIS A 180 -5.51 -7.03 -8.28
CA HIS A 180 -4.14 -7.03 -7.76
C HIS A 180 -4.08 -7.70 -6.39
N MET A 181 -5.07 -7.49 -5.53
CA MET A 181 -5.16 -8.17 -4.24
C MET A 181 -5.29 -9.69 -4.39
N GLU A 182 -6.08 -10.17 -5.37
CA GLU A 182 -6.18 -11.61 -5.72
C GLU A 182 -4.82 -12.19 -6.12
N ARG A 183 -4.10 -11.53 -7.03
CA ARG A 183 -2.75 -11.97 -7.44
C ARG A 183 -1.77 -11.98 -6.27
N HIS A 184 -1.88 -11.00 -5.37
CA HIS A 184 -1.05 -10.95 -4.17
C HIS A 184 -1.41 -12.05 -3.17
N LEU A 185 -2.68 -12.45 -3.09
CA LEU A 185 -3.10 -13.62 -2.32
C LEU A 185 -2.48 -14.90 -2.90
N GLU A 186 -2.57 -15.13 -4.21
CA GLU A 186 -1.93 -16.28 -4.88
C GLU A 186 -0.41 -16.31 -4.66
N THR A 187 0.22 -15.13 -4.71
CA THR A 187 1.64 -14.96 -4.41
C THR A 187 1.96 -15.36 -2.96
N LEU A 188 1.17 -14.89 -1.99
CA LEU A 188 1.31 -15.26 -0.58
C LEU A 188 1.15 -16.76 -0.39
N LEU A 189 0.14 -17.39 -1.00
CA LEU A 189 -0.10 -18.83 -0.87
C LEU A 189 1.04 -19.67 -1.47
N THR A 190 1.60 -19.23 -2.60
CA THR A 190 2.79 -19.86 -3.19
C THR A 190 3.96 -19.80 -2.21
N PHE A 191 4.20 -18.62 -1.62
CA PHE A 191 5.26 -18.48 -0.62
C PHE A 191 5.02 -19.33 0.61
N LEU A 192 3.80 -19.40 1.15
CA LEU A 192 3.48 -20.23 2.30
C LEU A 192 3.65 -21.73 2.01
N TYR A 193 3.44 -22.15 0.76
CA TYR A 193 3.67 -23.54 0.35
C TYR A 193 5.15 -23.88 0.28
N GLU A 194 5.98 -23.01 -0.31
CA GLU A 194 7.43 -23.17 -0.41
C GLU A 194 8.19 -22.82 0.88
N PHE A 195 7.49 -22.22 1.85
CA PHE A 195 8.07 -21.74 3.09
C PHE A 195 8.69 -22.87 3.90
N ASP A 196 9.99 -22.73 4.16
CA ASP A 196 10.76 -23.54 5.09
C ASP A 196 11.12 -22.68 6.32
N GLU A 197 10.98 -23.23 7.52
CA GLU A 197 11.01 -22.51 8.82
C GLU A 197 12.41 -22.03 9.24
N SER A 198 13.39 -22.07 8.34
CA SER A 198 14.80 -21.93 8.67
C SER A 198 15.26 -20.47 8.84
N GLU A 199 15.12 -19.63 7.81
CA GLU A 199 15.68 -18.28 7.81
C GLU A 199 14.73 -17.21 7.25
N PHE A 200 14.84 -16.00 7.80
CA PHE A 200 14.08 -14.84 7.33
C PHE A 200 14.45 -14.49 5.89
N ASN A 201 13.45 -14.52 5.02
CA ASN A 201 13.60 -14.15 3.62
C ASN A 201 13.07 -12.71 3.38
N GLU A 202 14.00 -11.79 3.09
CA GLU A 202 13.69 -10.39 2.79
C GLU A 202 12.74 -10.23 1.58
N ASP A 203 12.85 -11.11 0.60
CA ASP A 203 12.05 -11.02 -0.63
C ASP A 203 10.60 -11.38 -0.36
N ILE A 204 10.33 -12.39 0.49
CA ILE A 204 8.98 -12.72 0.94
C ILE A 204 8.36 -11.48 1.59
N PHE A 205 9.05 -10.87 2.56
CA PHE A 205 8.54 -9.68 3.25
C PHE A 205 8.16 -8.55 2.29
N ARG A 206 9.05 -8.20 1.33
CA ARG A 206 8.78 -7.12 0.37
C ARG A 206 7.65 -7.43 -0.60
N GLN A 207 7.46 -8.71 -0.94
CA GLN A 207 6.44 -9.12 -1.89
C GLN A 207 5.06 -9.22 -1.25
N VAL A 208 4.97 -9.65 0.01
CA VAL A 208 3.69 -9.89 0.69
C VAL A 208 3.19 -8.70 1.51
N ILE A 209 4.08 -7.87 2.07
CA ILE A 209 3.71 -6.76 2.94
C ILE A 209 3.54 -5.46 2.15
N GLN A 210 2.43 -4.77 2.39
CA GLN A 210 2.14 -3.44 1.87
C GLN A 210 2.74 -2.36 2.79
N GLN A 211 2.40 -2.43 4.08
CA GLN A 211 2.82 -1.47 5.09
C GLN A 211 2.80 -2.14 6.47
N GLY A 212 3.56 -1.60 7.43
CA GLY A 212 3.41 -1.96 8.83
C GLY A 212 3.46 -0.75 9.76
N THR A 213 2.87 -0.90 10.94
CA THR A 213 2.92 0.10 12.02
C THR A 213 3.47 -0.50 13.30
N ILE A 214 4.20 0.32 14.07
CA ILE A 214 4.75 -0.06 15.37
C ILE A 214 4.22 0.89 16.43
N ASN A 215 3.69 0.31 17.51
CA ASN A 215 3.12 1.04 18.63
C ASN A 215 4.09 1.21 19.81
N GLN A 216 3.62 1.85 20.89
CA GLN A 216 4.41 2.08 22.11
C GLN A 216 4.72 0.80 22.90
N ASP A 217 3.99 -0.28 22.68
CA ASP A 217 4.15 -1.57 23.35
C ASP A 217 4.92 -2.59 22.51
N GLN A 218 5.60 -2.13 21.45
CA GLN A 218 6.32 -2.99 20.50
C GLN A 218 5.40 -3.98 19.77
N LYS A 219 4.08 -3.72 19.76
CA LYS A 219 3.13 -4.39 18.88
C LYS A 219 3.37 -3.87 17.47
N VAL A 220 3.55 -4.82 16.57
CA VAL A 220 3.73 -4.62 15.13
C VAL A 220 2.44 -5.07 14.46
N THR A 221 1.84 -4.17 13.70
CA THR A 221 0.69 -4.46 12.85
C THR A 221 1.15 -4.42 11.41
N LEU A 222 0.99 -5.53 10.69
CA LEU A 222 1.36 -5.65 9.28
C LEU A 222 0.10 -5.75 8.44
N GLU A 223 0.06 -4.96 7.38
CA GLU A 223 -0.94 -5.01 6.32
C GLU A 223 -0.33 -5.72 5.11
N PHE A 224 -0.96 -6.83 4.71
CA PHE A 224 -0.58 -7.61 3.55
C PHE A 224 -1.17 -6.99 2.29
N LYS A 225 -0.51 -7.18 1.15
CA LYS A 225 -1.00 -6.66 -0.15
C LYS A 225 -2.31 -7.30 -0.62
N CYS A 226 -2.71 -8.43 -0.03
CA CYS A 226 -4.02 -9.04 -0.23
C CYS A 226 -5.12 -8.41 0.66
N GLY A 227 -4.80 -7.37 1.45
CA GLY A 227 -5.76 -6.63 2.30
C GLY A 227 -5.86 -7.14 3.73
N ILE A 228 -5.29 -8.30 4.05
CA ILE A 228 -5.34 -8.86 5.39
C ILE A 228 -4.41 -8.09 6.34
N THR A 229 -4.85 -7.92 7.58
CA THR A 229 -4.03 -7.37 8.66
C THR A 229 -3.72 -8.43 9.70
N ARG A 230 -2.47 -8.46 10.17
CA ARG A 230 -2.02 -9.32 11.28
C ARG A 230 -1.16 -8.53 12.26
N THR A 231 -1.14 -8.98 13.51
CA THR A 231 -0.39 -8.30 14.56
C THR A 231 0.40 -9.26 15.42
N PHE A 232 1.62 -8.89 15.79
CA PHE A 232 2.45 -9.62 16.74
C PHE A 232 3.18 -8.64 17.67
N VAL A 233 3.77 -9.14 18.77
CA VAL A 233 4.54 -8.30 19.70
C VAL A 233 6.02 -8.64 19.59
N ALA A 234 6.82 -7.69 19.13
CA ALA A 234 8.22 -7.89 18.81
C ALA A 234 9.13 -7.69 20.03
N LEU A 235 9.09 -8.63 20.97
CA LEU A 235 9.89 -8.58 22.20
C LEU A 235 11.29 -9.15 22.00
N ARG A 236 12.27 -8.55 22.70
CA ARG A 236 13.60 -9.15 22.82
C ARG A 236 13.51 -10.40 23.71
N GLN A 237 13.86 -11.57 23.18
CA GLN A 237 14.07 -12.77 24.00
C GLN A 237 15.36 -12.62 24.83
N LYS A 238 15.33 -13.12 26.08
CA LYS A 238 16.38 -12.94 27.10
C LYS A 238 17.62 -13.80 26.86
#